data_AF-A0A662VFR8-F1
#
_entry.id   AF-A0A662VFR8-F1
#
_cell.length_a   1.000
_cell.length_b   1.000
_cell.length_c   1.000
_cell.angle_alpha   90.00
_cell.angle_beta   90.00
_cell.angle_gamma   90.00
#
_symmetry.space_group_name_H-M   'P 1'
#
loop_
_entity.id
_entity.type
_entity.pdbx_description
1 polymer ?
#
loop_
_entity_poly.entity_id
_entity_poly.type
_entity_poly.pdbx_seq_one_letter_code
_entity_poly.pdbx_strand_id
1 'polypeptide(L)'
;MFRPEKIDDRIIMIRFIIGAVYGVVAYIMYRFNTILFSDDLSATIWSLAGAVFLASVFYIRLKYRVDSLFKLFIRGLLTFYGTWIIVFLILYDLVG
;
A
#
# COMPACT_ATOMS: atom_id res chain seq x y z
N MET A 1 -19.25 18.38 16.23
CA MET A 1 -19.31 16.97 16.68
C MET A 1 -18.45 16.13 15.72
N PHE A 2 -17.18 15.91 16.06
CA PHE A 2 -16.27 15.06 15.27
C PHE A 2 -16.72 13.60 15.43
N ARG A 3 -17.24 12.98 14.37
CA ARG A 3 -17.56 11.55 14.35
C ARG A 3 -16.27 10.79 14.02
N PRO A 4 -15.65 10.07 14.98
CA PRO A 4 -14.37 9.36 14.76
C PRO A 4 -14.42 8.36 13.59
N GLU A 5 -15.61 7.83 13.27
CA GLU A 5 -15.86 6.92 12.14
C GLU A 5 -15.42 7.52 10.79
N LYS A 6 -15.70 8.81 10.53
CA LYS A 6 -15.39 9.44 9.23
C LYS A 6 -13.89 9.61 8.98
N ILE A 7 -13.09 9.67 10.04
CA ILE A 7 -11.62 9.80 9.91
C ILE A 7 -11.01 8.43 9.63
N ASP A 8 -11.46 7.40 10.35
CA ASP A 8 -10.99 6.03 10.15
C ASP A 8 -11.31 5.54 8.73
N ASP A 9 -12.51 5.82 8.21
CA ASP A 9 -12.90 5.48 6.83
C ASP A 9 -12.02 6.17 5.78
N ARG A 10 -11.68 7.44 6.00
CA ARG A 10 -10.78 8.18 5.10
C ARG A 10 -9.37 7.60 5.11
N ILE A 11 -8.88 7.19 6.28
CA ILE A 11 -7.56 6.55 6.39
C ILE A 11 -7.52 5.24 5.60
N ILE A 12 -8.57 4.42 5.75
CA ILE A 12 -8.71 3.16 4.99
C ILE A 12 -8.76 3.46 3.49
N MET A 13 -9.58 4.42 3.07
CA MET A 13 -9.70 4.82 1.67
C MET A 13 -8.36 5.29 1.07
N ILE A 14 -7.60 6.10 1.81
CA ILE A 14 -6.27 6.56 1.36
C ILE A 14 -5.33 5.37 1.16
N ARG A 15 -5.31 4.41 2.10
CA ARG A 15 -4.45 3.22 1.98
C ARG A 15 -4.89 2.29 0.87
N PHE A 16 -6.19 2.17 0.65
CA PHE A 16 -6.75 1.44 -0.48
C PHE A 16 -6.27 2.06 -1.80
N ILE A 17 -6.40 3.38 -1.97
CA ILE A 17 -5.95 4.07 -3.20
C ILE A 17 -4.44 3.93 -3.38
N ILE A 18 -3.64 4.15 -2.34
CA ILE A 18 -2.17 4.00 -2.40
C ILE A 18 -1.80 2.55 -2.75
N GLY A 19 -2.48 1.57 -2.14
CA GLY A 19 -2.29 0.16 -2.44
C GLY A 19 -2.66 -0.18 -3.88
N ALA A 20 -3.78 0.32 -4.40
CA ALA A 20 -4.20 0.09 -5.77
C ALA A 20 -3.20 0.67 -6.77
N VAL A 21 -2.77 1.92 -6.56
CA VAL A 21 -1.74 2.56 -7.39
C VAL A 21 -0.44 1.77 -7.32
N TYR A 22 -0.02 1.35 -6.13
CA TYR A 22 1.19 0.55 -5.98
C TYR A 22 1.08 -0.83 -6.65
N GLY A 23 -0.08 -1.47 -6.61
CA GLY A 23 -0.30 -2.76 -7.29
C GLY A 23 -0.12 -2.66 -8.81
N VAL A 24 -0.57 -1.55 -9.41
CA VAL A 24 -0.32 -1.26 -10.83
C VAL A 24 1.17 -1.07 -11.09
N VAL A 25 1.86 -0.29 -10.25
CA VAL A 25 3.32 -0.07 -10.37
C VAL A 25 4.08 -1.39 -10.23
N ALA A 26 3.75 -2.22 -9.24
CA ALA A 26 4.34 -3.53 -9.02
C ALA A 26 4.14 -4.45 -10.23
N TYR A 27 2.95 -4.43 -10.84
CA TYR A 27 2.68 -5.17 -12.07
C TYR A 27 3.53 -4.68 -13.25
N ILE A 28 3.67 -3.37 -13.44
CA ILE A 28 4.53 -2.79 -14.47
C ILE A 28 5.98 -3.23 -14.25
N MET A 29 6.49 -3.12 -13.01
CA MET A 29 7.84 -3.56 -12.68
C MET A 29 8.04 -5.05 -12.97
N TYR A 30 7.04 -5.87 -12.63
CA TYR A 30 7.04 -7.30 -12.96
C TYR A 30 7.11 -7.53 -14.47
N ARG A 31 6.25 -6.87 -15.24
CA ARG A 31 6.14 -7.06 -16.70
C ARG A 31 7.41 -6.65 -17.45
N PHE A 32 8.07 -5.59 -17.01
CA PHE A 32 9.30 -5.09 -17.64
C PHE A 32 10.57 -5.61 -16.97
N ASN A 33 10.46 -6.54 -16.02
CA ASN A 33 11.57 -7.09 -15.24
C ASN A 33 12.51 -6.00 -14.71
N THR A 34 11.92 -4.92 -14.18
CA THR A 34 12.67 -3.73 -13.74
C THR A 34 13.27 -3.97 -12.36
N ILE A 35 14.57 -4.25 -12.36
CA ILE A 35 15.38 -4.40 -11.16
C ILE A 35 15.96 -3.03 -10.80
N LEU A 36 15.77 -2.59 -9.54
CA LEU A 36 16.29 -1.29 -9.06
C LEU A 36 17.37 -1.47 -8.00
N PHE A 37 17.08 -2.20 -6.92
CA PHE A 37 17.93 -2.20 -5.71
C PHE A 37 18.37 -3.60 -5.25
N SER A 38 17.75 -4.66 -5.75
CA SER A 38 18.06 -6.04 -5.38
C SER A 38 18.18 -6.90 -6.63
N ASP A 39 19.10 -7.86 -6.65
CA ASP A 39 19.25 -8.81 -7.79
C ASP A 39 17.99 -9.65 -8.04
N ASP A 40 17.05 -9.65 -7.08
CA ASP A 40 15.73 -10.25 -7.20
C ASP A 40 14.63 -9.19 -7.37
N LEU A 41 13.85 -9.33 -8.44
CA LEU A 41 12.68 -8.51 -8.76
C LEU A 41 11.63 -8.58 -7.65
N SER A 42 11.42 -9.78 -7.08
CA SER A 42 10.48 -9.97 -5.98
C SER A 42 10.92 -9.16 -4.76
N ALA A 43 12.19 -9.28 -4.36
CA ALA A 43 12.75 -8.49 -3.26
C ALA A 43 12.63 -6.98 -3.49
N THR A 44 12.82 -6.51 -4.74
CA THR A 44 12.66 -5.10 -5.09
C THR A 44 11.21 -4.63 -4.90
N ILE A 45 10.22 -5.39 -5.40
CA ILE A 45 8.78 -5.09 -5.25
C ILE A 45 8.36 -5.12 -3.78
N TRP A 46 8.83 -6.08 -2.99
CA TRP A 46 8.49 -6.15 -1.57
C TRP A 46 9.12 -5.01 -0.75
N SER A 47 10.36 -4.64 -1.07
CA SER A 47 11.07 -3.54 -0.40
C SER A 47 10.41 -2.18 -0.69
N LEU A 48 10.05 -1.93 -1.94
CA LEU A 48 9.30 -0.72 -2.32
C LEU A 48 7.91 -0.68 -1.67
N ALA A 49 7.23 -1.83 -1.56
CA ALA A 49 5.95 -1.91 -0.86
C ALA A 49 6.10 -1.49 0.60
N GLY A 50 7.16 -1.96 1.28
CA GLY A 50 7.50 -1.57 2.63
C GLY A 50 7.77 -0.07 2.76
N ALA A 51 8.54 0.51 1.83
CA ALA A 51 8.82 1.94 1.82
C ALA A 51 7.56 2.79 1.63
N VAL A 52 6.70 2.43 0.67
CA VAL A 52 5.42 3.10 0.40
C VAL A 52 4.48 2.98 1.60
N PHE A 53 4.45 1.81 2.24
CA PHE A 53 3.67 1.58 3.44
C PHE A 53 4.12 2.49 4.58
N LEU A 54 5.43 2.55 4.87
CA LEU A 54 5.98 3.42 5.92
C LEU A 54 5.71 4.90 5.62
N ALA A 55 5.86 5.32 4.37
CA ALA A 55 5.50 6.68 3.95
C ALA A 55 4.02 6.99 4.19
N SER A 56 3.12 6.03 3.90
CA SER A 56 1.68 6.17 4.18
C SER A 56 1.38 6.30 5.68
N VAL A 57 2.07 5.52 6.52
CA VAL A 57 1.94 5.57 7.98
C VAL A 57 2.38 6.94 8.50
N PHE A 58 3.53 7.44 8.04
CA PHE A 58 4.04 8.74 8.41
C PHE A 58 3.09 9.88 7.99
N TYR A 59 2.60 9.84 6.75
CA TYR A 59 1.62 10.79 6.23
C TYR A 59 0.33 10.82 7.06
N ILE A 60 -0.23 9.65 7.37
CA ILE A 60 -1.47 9.55 8.15
C ILE A 60 -1.27 10.05 9.57
N ARG A 61 -0.14 9.72 10.20
CA ARG A 61 0.19 10.19 11.54
C ARG A 61 0.25 11.71 11.60
N LEU A 62 0.95 12.34 10.65
CA LEU A 62 1.06 13.81 10.59
C LEU A 62 -0.28 14.49 10.30
N LYS A 63 -1.06 13.96 9.35
CA LYS A 63 -2.29 14.61 8.87
C LYS A 63 -3.47 14.44 9.81
N TYR A 64 -3.65 13.24 10.37
CA TYR A 64 -4.82 12.89 11.18
C TYR A 64 -4.52 12.82 12.68
N ARG A 65 -3.25 13.00 13.09
CA ARG A 65 -2.79 12.94 14.50
C ARG A 65 -3.28 11.68 15.23
N VAL A 66 -3.33 10.57 14.51
CA VAL A 66 -3.68 9.27 15.08
C VAL A 66 -2.39 8.62 15.57
N ASP A 67 -2.30 8.30 16.86
CA ASP A 67 -1.15 7.61 17.45
C ASP A 67 -1.43 6.14 17.80
N SER A 68 -2.65 5.65 17.55
CA SER A 68 -3.00 4.25 17.80
C SER A 68 -2.23 3.32 16.86
N LEU A 69 -1.35 2.50 17.42
CA LEU A 69 -0.56 1.49 16.70
C LEU A 69 -1.44 0.54 15.89
N PHE A 70 -2.58 0.11 16.44
CA PHE A 70 -3.50 -0.79 15.75
C PHE A 70 -4.07 -0.16 14.47
N LYS A 71 -4.51 1.11 14.56
CA LYS A 71 -5.08 1.84 13.41
C LYS A 71 -4.03 2.17 12.35
N LEU A 72 -2.81 2.50 12.79
CA LEU A 72 -1.71 2.86 11.91
C LEU A 72 -1.01 1.66 11.27
N PHE A 73 -0.79 0.58 12.00
CA PHE A 73 -0.02 -0.56 11.49
C PHE A 73 -0.94 -1.69 11.09
N ILE A 74 -1.59 -2.38 12.03
CA ILE A 74 -2.31 -3.64 11.73
C ILE A 74 -3.41 -3.43 10.69
N ARG A 75 -4.34 -2.51 10.94
CA ARG A 75 -5.45 -2.26 10.02
C ARG A 75 -4.95 -1.82 8.66
N GLY A 76 -4.00 -0.90 8.66
CA GLY A 76 -3.51 -0.35 7.42
C GLY A 76 -2.57 -1.27 6.65
N LEU A 77 -1.90 -2.21 7.31
CA LEU A 77 -1.11 -3.27 6.67
C LEU A 77 -2.04 -4.21 5.91
N LEU A 78 -3.15 -4.62 6.54
CA LEU A 78 -4.20 -5.39 5.89
C LEU A 78 -4.80 -4.66 4.67
N THR A 79 -5.11 -3.36 4.81
CA THR A 79 -5.68 -2.60 3.69
C THR A 79 -4.68 -2.45 2.56
N PHE A 80 -3.48 -1.94 2.85
CA PHE A 80 -2.49 -1.67 1.81
C PHE A 80 -2.00 -2.96 1.14
N TYR A 81 -1.55 -3.96 1.90
CA TYR A 81 -1.06 -5.22 1.35
C TYR A 81 -2.16 -6.03 0.69
N GLY A 82 -3.35 -6.10 1.29
CA GLY A 82 -4.49 -6.75 0.67
C GLY A 82 -4.81 -6.13 -0.69
N THR A 83 -4.88 -4.80 -0.77
CA THR A 83 -5.23 -4.13 -2.03
C THR A 83 -4.17 -4.30 -3.10
N TRP A 84 -2.88 -4.04 -2.81
CA TRP A 84 -1.88 -4.08 -3.89
C TRP A 84 -1.64 -5.50 -4.40
N ILE A 85 -1.71 -6.52 -3.53
CA ILE A 85 -1.60 -7.93 -3.95
C ILE A 85 -2.79 -8.32 -4.82
N ILE A 86 -4.02 -7.97 -4.42
CA ILE A 86 -5.22 -8.27 -5.21
C ILE A 86 -5.14 -7.59 -6.58
N VAL A 87 -4.80 -6.30 -6.62
CA VAL A 87 -4.68 -5.55 -7.88
C VAL A 87 -3.59 -6.15 -8.77
N PHE A 88 -2.45 -6.51 -8.19
CA PHE A 88 -1.37 -7.19 -8.91
C PHE A 88 -1.85 -8.50 -9.52
N LEU A 89 -2.52 -9.35 -8.74
CA LEU A 89 -3.03 -10.65 -9.21
C LEU A 89 -4.08 -10.49 -10.32
N ILE A 90 -4.98 -9.52 -10.19
CA ILE A 90 -5.97 -9.22 -11.24
C ILE A 90 -5.26 -8.81 -12.54
N LEU A 91 -4.28 -7.91 -12.46
CA LEU A 91 -3.53 -7.49 -13.65
C LEU A 91 -2.70 -8.63 -14.26
N TYR A 92 -2.13 -9.48 -13.40
CA TYR A 92 -1.42 -10.68 -13.81
C TYR A 92 -2.34 -11.64 -14.58
N ASP A 93 -3.54 -11.90 -14.09
CA ASP A 93 -4.49 -12.80 -14.75
C ASP A 93 -5.08 -12.20 -16.05
N LEU A 94 -5.31 -10.89 -16.08
CA LEU A 94 -5.91 -10.22 -17.25
C LEU A 94 -4.95 -9.96 -18.40
N VAL A 95 -3.66 -9.78 -18.12
CA VAL A 95 -2.67 -9.25 -19.10
C VAL A 95 -1.37 -10.07 -19.15
N GLY A 96 -1.17 -11.01 -18.22
CA GLY A 96 0.01 -11.89 -18.16
C GLY A 96 -0.16 -13.15 -18.99
#